data_AF-A0A350UL45-F1
#
_entry.id   AF-A0A350UL45-F1
#
_cell.length_a   1.000
_cell.length_b   1.000
_cell.length_c   1.000
_cell.angle_alpha   90.00
_cell.angle_beta   90.00
_cell.angle_gamma   90.00
#
_symmetry.space_group_name_H-M   'P 1'
#
loop_
_entity.id
_entity.type
_entity.pdbx_description
1 polymer ?
#
loop_
_entity_poly.entity_id
_entity_poly.type
_entity_poly.pdbx_seq_one_letter_code
_entity_poly.pdbx_strand_id
1 'polypeptide(L)'
;MRPERRDGRVVYTMEALEGPVRTGELIAVRLTAQGADQRYVLVEDPIPAGAELVVNDEVYEFGERPPWWRWWGERRELRDNRVTYFPTYLPSGGENYTYLMRFTNRGVFRVPPARVEPMYRPGYVSASDAKVIEVQ
;
A
#
# COMPACT_ATOMS: atom_id res chain seq x y z
N MET A 1 6.17 -10.25 3.97
CA MET A 1 6.19 -11.19 2.80
C MET A 1 7.40 -12.08 2.90
N ARG A 2 7.29 -13.35 2.49
CA ARG A 2 8.38 -14.33 2.66
C ARG A 2 9.04 -14.68 1.32
N PRO A 3 10.38 -14.59 1.21
CA PRO A 3 11.10 -15.07 0.04
C PRO A 3 11.25 -16.60 0.07
N GLU A 4 10.98 -17.23 -1.06
CA GLU A 4 11.18 -18.66 -1.31
C GLU A 4 12.11 -18.83 -2.52
N ARG A 5 12.99 -19.84 -2.48
CA ARG A 5 13.79 -20.21 -3.66
C ARG A 5 13.03 -21.25 -4.48
N ARG A 6 12.72 -20.93 -5.73
CA ARG A 6 12.13 -21.84 -6.71
C ARG A 6 12.93 -21.76 -8.01
N ASP A 7 13.47 -22.89 -8.47
CA ASP A 7 14.22 -23.00 -9.73
C ASP A 7 15.34 -21.95 -9.91
N GLY A 8 16.08 -21.66 -8.84
CA GLY A 8 17.17 -20.67 -8.85
C GLY A 8 16.71 -19.20 -8.81
N ARG A 9 15.40 -18.93 -8.72
CA ARG A 9 14.81 -17.60 -8.58
C ARG A 9 14.28 -17.38 -7.16
N VAL A 10 14.16 -16.11 -6.77
CA VAL A 10 13.52 -15.70 -5.51
C VAL A 10 12.09 -15.29 -5.82
N VAL A 11 11.15 -16.05 -5.29
CA VAL A 11 9.71 -15.85 -5.45
C VAL A 11 9.12 -15.48 -4.10
N TYR A 12 8.27 -14.48 -4.05
CA TYR A 12 7.66 -14.01 -2.80
C TYR A 12 6.26 -14.58 -2.62
N THR A 13 6.01 -15.09 -1.42
CA THR A 13 4.67 -15.49 -0.97
C THR A 13 4.13 -14.42 -0.02
N MET A 14 2.87 -14.05 -0.22
CA MET A 14 2.16 -13.10 0.64
C MET A 14 1.52 -13.84 1.81
N GLU A 15 1.68 -13.28 2.99
CA GLU A 15 1.06 -13.74 4.22
C GLU A 15 0.43 -12.54 4.92
N ALA A 16 -0.59 -12.79 5.74
CA ALA A 16 -1.13 -11.75 6.60
C ALA A 16 -0.02 -11.24 7.51
N LEU A 17 0.02 -9.92 7.72
CA LEU A 17 0.99 -9.32 8.63
C LEU A 17 0.56 -9.63 10.06
N GLU A 18 1.31 -10.52 10.73
CA GLU A 18 1.08 -10.94 12.11
C GLU A 18 2.33 -10.69 12.96
N GLY A 19 2.12 -10.16 14.16
CA GLY A 19 3.21 -9.92 15.12
C GLY A 19 4.14 -8.76 14.72
N PRO A 20 5.32 -8.66 15.37
CA PRO A 20 6.29 -7.62 15.07
C PRO A 20 6.90 -7.83 13.69
N VAL A 21 7.02 -6.74 12.94
CA VAL A 21 7.67 -6.71 11.63
C VAL A 21 9.18 -6.80 11.82
N ARG A 22 9.89 -7.51 10.94
CA ARG A 22 11.36 -7.45 10.94
C ARG A 22 11.88 -6.31 10.08
N THR A 23 12.96 -5.68 10.54
CA THR A 23 13.71 -4.72 9.73
C THR A 23 14.16 -5.37 8.41
N GLY A 24 13.95 -4.67 7.30
CA GLY A 24 14.23 -5.18 5.96
C GLY A 24 13.21 -6.18 5.42
N GLU A 25 12.16 -6.52 6.18
CA GLU A 25 11.05 -7.30 5.65
C GLU A 25 10.28 -6.50 4.60
N LEU A 26 9.96 -7.15 3.48
CA LEU A 26 9.16 -6.55 2.42
C LEU A 26 7.67 -6.72 2.75
N ILE A 27 6.94 -5.61 2.73
CA ILE A 27 5.53 -5.54 3.10
C ILE A 27 4.75 -5.08 1.88
N ALA A 28 3.69 -5.84 1.55
CA ALA A 28 2.70 -5.40 0.59
C ALA A 28 1.57 -4.70 1.33
N VAL A 29 1.30 -3.46 0.99
CA VAL A 29 0.19 -2.70 1.54
C VAL A 29 -0.98 -2.80 0.56
N ARG A 30 -2.15 -3.17 1.09
CA ARG A 30 -3.42 -3.15 0.37
C ARG A 30 -4.29 -2.02 0.92
N LEU A 31 -4.56 -1.04 0.07
CA LEU A 31 -5.53 0.02 0.33
C LEU A 31 -6.82 -0.30 -0.41
N THR A 32 -7.95 -0.12 0.25
CA THR A 32 -9.27 -0.38 -0.35
C THR A 32 -10.11 0.88 -0.19
N ALA A 33 -10.48 1.50 -1.31
CA ALA A 33 -11.42 2.63 -1.34
C ALA A 33 -12.79 2.11 -1.81
N GLN A 34 -13.85 2.37 -1.05
CA GLN A 34 -15.20 1.84 -1.34
C GLN A 34 -16.28 2.88 -1.08
N GLY A 35 -17.51 2.55 -1.51
CA GLY A 35 -18.72 3.23 -1.04
C GLY A 35 -19.05 4.53 -1.76
N ALA A 36 -18.42 4.82 -2.89
CA ALA A 36 -18.70 6.04 -3.65
C ALA A 36 -18.54 5.81 -5.16
N ASP A 37 -19.58 6.14 -5.93
CA ASP A 37 -19.49 6.35 -7.38
C ASP A 37 -18.98 7.79 -7.62
N GLN A 38 -17.67 7.91 -7.86
CA GLN A 38 -16.97 9.20 -7.88
C GLN A 38 -16.02 9.29 -9.06
N ARG A 39 -15.77 10.52 -9.51
CA ARG A 39 -14.79 10.82 -10.55
C ARG A 39 -13.72 11.76 -10.01
N TYR A 40 -12.50 11.61 -10.53
CA TYR A 40 -11.34 12.39 -10.15
C TYR A 40 -11.12 12.35 -8.64
N VAL A 41 -10.74 11.18 -8.16
CA VAL A 41 -10.56 10.91 -6.73
C VAL A 41 -9.06 10.92 -6.43
N LEU A 42 -8.72 11.47 -5.26
CA LEU A 42 -7.40 11.39 -4.67
C LEU A 42 -7.43 10.31 -3.60
N VAL A 43 -6.56 9.31 -3.72
CA VAL A 43 -6.30 8.33 -2.66
C VAL A 43 -4.88 8.55 -2.18
N GLU A 44 -4.71 8.83 -0.90
CA GLU A 44 -3.41 9.12 -0.31
C GLU A 44 -3.18 8.24 0.92
N ASP A 45 -1.98 7.66 1.02
CA ASP A 45 -1.56 6.89 2.17
C ASP A 45 -0.21 7.40 2.69
N PRO A 46 -0.19 8.06 3.86
CA PRO A 46 1.04 8.53 4.48
C PRO A 46 1.95 7.37 4.90
N ILE A 47 3.25 7.51 4.64
CA ILE A 47 4.25 6.49 4.97
C ILE A 47 4.83 6.75 6.37
N PRO A 48 4.91 5.72 7.24
CA PRO A 48 5.48 5.89 8.57
C PRO A 48 6.98 6.23 8.51
N ALA A 49 7.46 7.05 9.44
CA ALA A 49 8.81 7.66 9.46
C ALA A 49 10.02 6.69 9.55
N GLY A 50 9.80 5.38 9.51
CA GLY A 50 10.86 4.35 9.46
C GLY A 50 10.71 3.38 8.30
N ALA A 51 9.78 3.65 7.38
CA ALA A 51 9.56 2.83 6.19
C ALA A 51 10.02 3.57 4.93
N GLU A 52 10.52 2.78 4.00
CA GLU A 52 10.93 3.22 2.67
C GLU A 52 10.06 2.54 1.62
N LEU A 53 9.65 3.31 0.62
CA LEU A 53 8.89 2.82 -0.52
C LEU A 53 9.79 2.03 -1.47
N VAL A 54 9.25 0.96 -2.02
CA VAL A 54 9.92 0.19 -3.07
C VAL A 54 9.40 0.68 -4.42
N VAL A 55 10.20 1.51 -5.09
CA VAL A 55 9.84 2.18 -6.34
C VAL A 55 9.77 1.21 -7.52
N ASN A 56 10.76 0.33 -7.63
CA ASN A 56 10.83 -0.70 -8.67
C ASN A 56 10.19 -1.99 -8.16
N ASP A 57 8.92 -1.94 -7.75
CA ASP A 57 8.19 -3.06 -7.19
C ASP A 57 7.88 -4.18 -8.21
N GLU A 58 8.09 -3.92 -9.50
CA GLU A 58 7.80 -4.81 -10.62
C GLU A 58 8.85 -5.92 -10.81
N VAL A 59 10.04 -5.74 -10.22
CA VAL A 59 11.12 -6.74 -10.25
C VAL A 59 10.88 -7.91 -9.31
N TYR A 60 9.88 -7.79 -8.42
CA TYR A 60 9.55 -8.84 -7.46
C TYR A 60 8.63 -9.88 -8.11
N GLU A 61 9.11 -11.11 -8.13
CA GLU A 61 8.34 -12.26 -8.60
C GLU A 61 7.46 -12.78 -7.45
N PHE A 62 6.17 -13.03 -7.74
CA PHE A 62 5.21 -13.51 -6.75
C PHE A 62 4.73 -14.90 -7.15
N GLY A 63 4.68 -15.82 -6.19
CA GLY A 63 4.29 -17.20 -6.45
C GLY A 63 2.81 -17.29 -6.82
N GLU A 64 1.98 -16.61 -6.03
CA GLU A 64 0.58 -16.38 -6.32
C GLU A 64 0.25 -14.91 -6.03
N ARG A 65 -0.45 -14.26 -6.96
CA ARG A 65 -0.96 -12.91 -6.73
C ARG A 65 -2.41 -13.01 -6.26
N PRO A 66 -2.74 -12.42 -5.10
CA PRO A 66 -4.11 -12.45 -4.63
C PRO A 66 -5.05 -11.70 -5.58
N PRO A 67 -6.36 -12.01 -5.62
CA PRO A 67 -7.30 -11.43 -6.59
C PRO A 67 -7.42 -9.90 -6.53
N TRP A 68 -7.10 -9.31 -5.38
CA TRP A 68 -7.09 -7.86 -5.18
C TRP A 68 -5.80 -7.19 -5.66
N TRP A 69 -4.76 -7.95 -6.03
CA TRP A 69 -3.49 -7.40 -6.47
C TRP A 69 -3.65 -6.73 -7.83
N ARG A 70 -3.74 -5.40 -7.82
CA ARG A 70 -3.82 -4.60 -9.04
C ARG A 70 -2.76 -3.52 -9.05
N TRP A 71 -1.90 -3.62 -10.06
CA TRP A 71 -1.12 -2.50 -10.55
C TRP A 71 -2.08 -1.62 -11.33
N TRP A 72 -2.60 -0.58 -10.70
CA TRP A 72 -3.42 0.38 -11.43
C TRP A 72 -2.56 1.07 -12.49
N GLY A 73 -3.08 1.14 -13.72
CA GLY A 73 -2.47 1.86 -14.83
C GLY A 73 -2.72 3.37 -14.79
N GLU A 74 -3.36 3.87 -13.73
CA GLU A 74 -3.50 5.30 -13.49
C GLU A 74 -2.25 5.88 -12.83
N ARG A 75 -2.16 7.21 -12.77
CA ARG A 75 -0.99 7.89 -12.20
C ARG A 75 -0.84 7.54 -10.72
N ARG A 76 0.33 6.98 -10.38
CA ARG A 76 0.81 6.74 -9.01
C ARG A 76 2.00 7.65 -8.74
N GLU A 77 2.01 8.31 -7.59
CA GLU A 77 3.16 9.04 -7.09
C GLU A 77 3.68 8.39 -5.81
N LEU A 78 4.97 8.06 -5.82
CA LEU A 78 5.69 7.53 -4.66
C LEU A 78 6.60 8.64 -4.15
N ARG A 79 6.26 9.19 -2.98
CA ARG A 79 7.04 10.24 -2.30
C ARG A 79 7.52 9.70 -0.96
N ASP A 80 8.61 10.25 -0.46
CA ASP A 80 9.25 9.78 0.79
C ASP A 80 8.26 9.66 1.97
N ASN A 81 7.27 10.55 2.03
CA ASN A 81 6.30 10.58 3.12
C ASN A 81 4.89 10.06 2.77
N ARG A 82 4.61 9.69 1.52
CA ARG A 82 3.27 9.25 1.10
C ARG A 82 3.26 8.55 -0.24
N VAL A 83 2.27 7.68 -0.41
CA VAL A 83 1.83 7.16 -1.71
C VAL A 83 0.55 7.88 -2.12
N THR A 84 0.41 8.21 -3.39
CA THR A 84 -0.77 8.88 -3.92
C THR A 84 -1.22 8.25 -5.23
N TYR A 85 -2.52 7.99 -5.34
CA TYR A 85 -3.18 7.52 -6.56
C TYR A 85 -4.21 8.55 -7.01
N PHE A 86 -4.37 8.70 -8.32
CA PHE A 86 -5.28 9.65 -8.94
C PHE A 86 -6.31 8.96 -9.85
N PRO A 87 -7.14 8.03 -9.33
CA PRO A 87 -8.17 7.38 -10.13
C PRO A 87 -9.14 8.39 -10.75
N THR A 88 -9.32 8.28 -12.06
CA THR A 88 -10.28 9.08 -12.83
C THR A 88 -11.71 8.67 -12.48
N TYR A 89 -11.91 7.42 -12.11
CA TYR A 89 -13.20 6.86 -11.70
C TYR A 89 -13.02 5.85 -10.58
N LEU A 90 -13.76 6.04 -9.48
CA LEU A 90 -13.90 5.07 -8.40
C LEU A 90 -15.32 4.47 -8.48
N PRO A 91 -15.48 3.19 -8.83
CA PRO A 91 -16.78 2.54 -8.88
C PRO A 91 -17.38 2.37 -7.47
N SER A 92 -18.70 2.25 -7.40
CA SER A 92 -19.43 2.00 -6.15
C SER A 92 -18.99 0.72 -5.42
N GLY A 93 -18.59 -0.31 -6.18
CA GLY A 93 -18.02 -1.57 -5.66
C GLY A 93 -16.61 -1.44 -5.08
N GLY A 94 -15.96 -0.28 -5.27
CA GLY A 94 -14.65 0.05 -4.76
C GLY A 94 -13.49 -0.56 -5.54
N GLU A 95 -12.29 -0.12 -5.18
CA GLU A 95 -11.03 -0.51 -5.81
C GLU A 95 -9.92 -0.75 -4.78
N ASN A 96 -8.98 -1.63 -5.15
CA ASN A 96 -7.86 -2.03 -4.32
C ASN A 96 -6.54 -1.51 -4.88
N TYR A 97 -5.84 -0.63 -4.18
CA TYR A 97 -4.53 -0.12 -4.56
C TYR A 97 -3.44 -0.86 -3.78
N THR A 98 -2.32 -1.12 -4.46
CA THR A 98 -1.20 -1.85 -3.87
C THR A 98 0.10 -1.08 -4.07
N TYR A 99 0.95 -1.10 -3.04
CA TYR A 99 2.35 -0.70 -3.13
C TYR A 99 3.19 -1.57 -2.18
N LEU A 100 4.51 -1.51 -2.37
CA LEU A 100 5.47 -2.21 -1.54
C LEU A 100 6.28 -1.22 -0.70
N MET A 101 6.56 -1.61 0.54
CA MET A 101 7.44 -0.87 1.44
C MET A 101 8.27 -1.81 2.31
N ARG A 102 9.27 -1.27 3.00
CA ARG A 102 10.09 -1.98 3.98
C ARG A 102 10.46 -1.05 5.12
N PHE A 103 10.53 -1.56 6.35
CA PHE A 103 11.10 -0.78 7.45
C PHE A 103 12.62 -0.87 7.44
N THR A 104 13.29 0.26 7.62
CA THR A 104 14.76 0.36 7.67
C THR A 104 15.29 0.42 9.10
N ASN A 105 14.45 0.88 10.04
CA ASN A 105 14.81 1.08 11.44
C ASN A 105 13.92 0.25 12.37
N ARG A 106 14.52 -0.21 13.47
CA ARG A 106 13.79 -0.83 14.59
C ARG A 106 13.07 0.21 15.42
N GLY A 107 11.91 -0.15 15.98
CA GLY A 107 11.14 0.72 16.86
C GLY A 107 9.64 0.57 16.70
N VAL A 108 8.89 1.46 17.37
CA VAL A 108 7.43 1.50 17.30
C VAL A 108 7.03 2.71 16.45
N PHE A 109 6.38 2.46 15.33
CA PHE A 109 5.98 3.48 14.38
C PHE A 109 4.46 3.65 14.35
N ARG A 110 4.02 4.91 14.32
CA ARG A 110 2.62 5.25 14.04
C ARG A 110 2.43 5.33 12.54
N VAL A 111 1.45 4.61 12.03
CA VAL A 111 0.99 4.68 10.65
C VAL A 111 -0.21 5.61 10.63
N PRO A 112 -0.10 6.78 9.99
CA PRO A 112 -1.23 7.68 9.86
C PRO A 112 -2.37 7.05 9.03
N PRO A 113 -3.61 7.51 9.20
CA PRO A 113 -4.72 7.13 8.33
C PRO A 113 -4.43 7.39 6.85
N ALA A 114 -4.79 6.42 6.01
CA ALA A 114 -4.98 6.65 4.59
C ALA A 114 -6.28 7.46 4.39
N ARG A 115 -6.32 8.32 3.38
CA ARG A 115 -7.46 9.17 3.06
C ARG A 115 -7.90 9.03 1.61
N VAL A 116 -9.18 9.25 1.37
CA VAL A 116 -9.77 9.33 0.05
C VAL A 116 -10.71 10.53 -0.04
N GLU A 117 -10.59 11.31 -1.11
CA GLU A 117 -11.43 12.49 -1.35
C GLU A 117 -11.62 12.77 -2.85
N PRO A 118 -12.80 13.25 -3.30
CA PRO A 118 -12.96 13.77 -4.65
C PRO A 118 -12.21 15.10 -4.82
N MET A 119 -11.36 15.21 -5.83
CA MET A 119 -10.49 16.37 -6.06
C MET A 119 -11.27 17.70 -6.26
N TYR A 120 -12.49 17.62 -6.78
CA TYR A 120 -13.32 18.79 -7.11
C TYR A 120 -14.53 18.95 -6.20
N ARG A 121 -14.63 18.16 -5.12
CA ARG A 121 -15.65 18.32 -4.07
C ARG A 121 -14.99 18.27 -2.70
N PRO A 122 -14.26 19.33 -2.31
CA PRO A 122 -13.60 19.37 -1.02
C PRO A 122 -14.63 19.26 0.12
N GLY A 123 -14.21 18.67 1.24
CA GLY A 123 -15.06 18.41 2.41
C GLY A 123 -15.71 17.02 2.43
N TYR A 124 -15.68 16.28 1.31
CA TYR A 124 -16.07 14.87 1.26
C TYR A 124 -14.83 14.00 1.43
N VAL A 125 -14.46 13.70 2.67
CA VAL A 125 -13.27 12.92 3.00
C VAL A 125 -13.69 11.68 3.77
N SER A 126 -13.05 10.56 3.44
CA SER A 126 -13.06 9.36 4.28
C SER A 126 -11.61 8.98 4.62
N ALA A 127 -11.41 8.44 5.81
CA ALA A 127 -10.11 8.03 6.29
C ALA A 127 -10.17 6.65 6.94
N SER A 128 -9.09 5.88 6.84
CA SER A 128 -8.93 4.62 7.55
C SER A 128 -8.57 4.85 9.03
N ASP A 129 -8.52 3.78 9.81
CA ASP A 129 -7.96 3.85 11.15
C ASP A 129 -6.44 4.01 11.10
N ALA A 130 -5.91 4.80 12.05
CA ALA A 130 -4.48 4.81 12.33
C ALA A 130 -4.03 3.45 12.88
N LYS A 131 -2.77 3.09 12.63
CA LYS A 131 -2.18 1.85 13.15
C LYS A 131 -0.87 2.11 13.87
N VAL A 132 -0.48 1.15 14.70
CA VAL A 132 0.83 1.10 15.33
C VAL A 132 1.51 -0.17 14.88
N ILE A 133 2.74 -0.06 14.41
CA ILE A 133 3.55 -1.20 13.97
C ILE A 133 4.82 -1.22 14.81
N GLU A 134 5.08 -2.37 15.43
CA GLU A 134 6.36 -2.67 16.09
C GLU A 134 7.31 -3.33 15.08
N VAL A 135 8.56 -2.86 15.06
CA VAL A 135 9.62 -3.34 14.17
C VAL A 135 10.83 -3.79 14.98
N GLN A 136 11.27 -5.03 14.76
CA GLN A 136 12.38 -5.71 15.44
C GLN A 136 13.55 -6.05 14.50
#